data_AF-A0AAJ6ERZ8-F1
#
_entry.id   AF-A0AAJ6ERZ8-F1
#
_cell.length_a   1.000
_cell.length_b   1.000
_cell.length_c   1.000
_cell.angle_alpha   90.00
_cell.angle_beta   90.00
_cell.angle_gamma   90.00
#
_symmetry.space_group_name_H-M   'P 1'
#
loop_
_entity.id
_entity.type
_entity.pdbx_description
1 polymer ?
#
loop_
_entity_poly.entity_id
_entity_poly.type
_entity_poly.pdbx_seq_one_letter_code
_entity_poly.pdbx_strand_id
1 'polypeptide(L)'
;MIYPNRPAECRTFACDWLVNELLEEHWKPSKSKLVLTTSEDGLEVRCDPGFPDAWRKEPFRSELREWAVSGEALDMTVVVIVGRRMTLVTSEHEFDLGIVGPDERIVRELEGTKVVNTTVVKASDLEQ
;
A
#
# COMPACT_ATOMS: atom_id res chain seq x y z
N MET A 1 9.06 27.65 -9.47
CA MET A 1 9.48 26.54 -10.35
C MET A 1 10.52 25.70 -9.60
N ILE A 2 10.08 24.79 -8.72
CA ILE A 2 10.95 23.98 -7.84
C ILE A 2 11.15 22.61 -8.50
N TYR A 3 11.59 22.59 -9.75
CA TYR A 3 11.72 21.38 -10.57
C TYR A 3 13.15 20.99 -11.05
N PRO A 4 14.19 21.85 -11.03
CA PRO A 4 15.46 21.47 -11.65
C PRO A 4 16.42 20.64 -10.79
N ASN A 5 16.20 20.51 -9.47
CA ASN A 5 17.13 19.81 -8.55
C ASN A 5 16.51 18.56 -7.91
N ARG A 6 16.05 17.60 -8.72
CA ARG A 6 15.72 16.27 -8.18
C ARG A 6 16.98 15.38 -8.11
N PRO A 7 17.30 14.78 -6.94
CA PRO A 7 18.28 13.71 -6.82
C PRO A 7 18.04 12.61 -7.86
N ALA A 8 19.08 11.86 -8.26
CA ALA A 8 18.96 10.81 -9.28
C ALA A 8 17.87 9.78 -8.95
N GLU A 9 17.71 9.46 -7.66
CA GLU A 9 16.65 8.58 -7.13
C GLU A 9 15.23 9.06 -7.50
N CYS A 10 14.98 10.38 -7.48
CA CYS A 10 13.69 10.95 -7.86
C CYS A 10 13.47 11.03 -9.39
N ARG A 11 14.47 10.67 -10.21
CA ARG A 11 14.38 10.53 -11.68
C ARG A 11 14.11 9.09 -12.11
N THR A 12 14.47 8.12 -11.29
CA THR A 12 14.28 6.68 -11.57
C THR A 12 12.98 6.13 -10.98
N PHE A 13 12.35 6.86 -10.05
CA PHE A 13 11.06 6.48 -9.49
C PHE A 13 9.95 6.62 -10.55
N ALA A 14 9.48 5.49 -11.07
CA ALA A 14 8.24 5.41 -11.81
C ALA A 14 7.17 4.79 -10.90
N CYS A 15 6.14 5.55 -10.56
CA CYS A 15 4.96 4.98 -9.90
C CYS A 15 4.17 4.13 -10.90
N ASP A 16 3.33 3.23 -10.40
CA ASP A 16 2.59 2.28 -11.25
C ASP A 16 1.74 2.99 -12.30
N TRP A 17 1.23 4.20 -12.02
CA TRP A 17 0.53 5.01 -13.02
C TRP A 17 1.36 5.30 -14.30
N LEU A 18 2.69 5.38 -14.21
CA LEU A 18 3.55 5.66 -15.36
C LEU A 18 3.94 4.41 -16.16
N VAL A 19 3.79 3.21 -15.58
CA VAL A 19 4.32 1.96 -16.15
C VAL A 19 3.25 0.88 -16.35
N ASN A 20 2.10 1.00 -15.69
CA ASN A 20 1.00 0.06 -15.77
C ASN A 20 -0.15 0.66 -16.59
N GLU A 21 -0.29 0.21 -17.83
CA GLU A 21 -1.33 0.65 -18.76
C GLU A 21 -2.74 0.18 -18.37
N LEU A 22 -2.87 -0.74 -17.40
CA LEU A 22 -4.15 -1.23 -16.90
C LEU A 22 -4.80 -0.28 -15.88
N LEU A 23 -4.06 0.71 -15.37
CA LEU A 23 -4.62 1.69 -14.44
C LEU A 23 -5.50 2.70 -15.18
N GLU A 24 -6.76 2.77 -14.79
CA GLU A 24 -7.72 3.73 -15.31
C GLU A 24 -7.42 5.17 -14.86
N GLU A 25 -7.95 6.15 -15.60
CA GLU A 25 -7.56 7.57 -15.46
C GLU A 25 -7.84 8.16 -14.06
N HIS A 26 -8.79 7.63 -13.30
CA HIS A 26 -9.06 8.09 -11.94
C HIS A 26 -7.90 7.82 -10.98
N TRP A 27 -7.04 6.83 -11.24
CA TRP A 27 -5.84 6.54 -10.45
C TRP A 27 -4.72 7.54 -10.61
N LYS A 28 -4.77 8.39 -11.65
CA LYS A 28 -3.76 9.41 -11.89
C LYS A 28 -3.48 10.22 -10.62
N PRO A 29 -2.23 10.29 -10.10
CA PRO A 29 -1.93 10.84 -8.78
C PRO A 29 -2.44 12.27 -8.54
N SER A 30 -2.45 13.11 -9.59
CA SER A 30 -2.99 14.47 -9.50
C SER A 30 -4.50 14.51 -9.17
N LYS A 31 -5.25 13.48 -9.56
CA LYS A 31 -6.69 13.30 -9.32
C LYS A 31 -6.96 12.50 -8.05
N SER A 32 -6.41 11.30 -7.95
CA SER A 32 -6.66 10.35 -6.85
C SER A 32 -6.10 10.83 -5.51
N LYS A 33 -4.98 11.57 -5.54
CA LYS A 33 -4.12 11.81 -4.36
C LYS A 33 -3.46 10.53 -3.83
N LEU A 34 -3.37 9.51 -4.69
CA LEU A 34 -2.80 8.20 -4.41
C LEU A 34 -1.64 7.94 -5.36
N VAL A 35 -0.56 7.38 -4.84
CA VAL A 35 0.61 6.93 -5.61
C VAL A 35 0.79 5.45 -5.34
N LEU A 36 0.72 4.65 -6.41
CA LEU A 36 0.83 3.19 -6.34
C LEU A 36 2.27 2.77 -6.67
N THR A 37 2.75 1.79 -5.93
CA THR A 37 4.02 1.11 -6.18
C THR A 37 3.87 -0.36 -5.82
N THR A 38 4.46 -1.25 -6.61
CA THR A 38 4.51 -2.68 -6.31
C THR A 38 5.87 -3.09 -5.75
N SER A 39 5.88 -4.04 -4.82
CA SER A 39 7.07 -4.69 -4.25
C SER A 39 6.89 -6.22 -4.28
N GLU A 40 7.88 -6.96 -3.78
CA GLU A 40 7.77 -8.42 -3.61
C GLU A 40 6.68 -8.80 -2.59
N ASP A 41 6.38 -7.93 -1.63
CA ASP A 41 5.39 -8.18 -0.58
C ASP A 41 3.96 -7.84 -1.01
N GLY A 42 3.78 -7.02 -2.05
CA GLY A 42 2.45 -6.54 -2.40
C GLY A 42 2.37 -5.21 -3.13
N LEU A 43 1.16 -4.66 -3.14
CA LEU A 43 0.85 -3.32 -3.57
C LEU A 43 0.94 -2.35 -2.40
N GLU A 44 1.74 -1.30 -2.56
CA GLU A 44 1.78 -0.15 -1.67
C GLU A 44 1.05 1.05 -2.28
N VAL A 45 0.13 1.63 -1.50
CA VAL A 45 -0.70 2.77 -1.91
C VAL A 45 -0.38 3.94 -1.00
N ARG A 46 0.47 4.86 -1.47
CA ARG A 46 0.82 6.08 -0.73
C ARG A 46 -0.24 7.14 -0.93
N CYS A 47 -0.93 7.50 0.14
CA CYS A 47 -1.95 8.53 0.18
C CYS A 47 -1.34 9.90 0.57
N ASP A 48 -1.76 10.96 -0.11
CA ASP A 48 -1.39 12.33 0.25
C ASP A 48 -1.84 12.64 1.69
N PRO A 49 -0.94 13.06 2.60
CA PRO A 49 -1.29 13.41 3.97
C PRO A 49 -2.31 14.56 4.10
N GLY A 50 -2.44 15.42 3.09
CA GLY A 50 -3.47 16.46 3.03
C GLY A 50 -4.86 15.92 2.68
N PHE A 51 -4.94 14.66 2.22
CA PHE A 51 -6.19 13.98 1.85
C PHE A 51 -6.19 12.54 2.42
N PRO A 52 -6.08 12.35 3.74
CA PRO A 52 -5.81 11.04 4.36
C PRO A 52 -6.88 9.97 4.04
N ASP A 53 -8.11 10.39 3.77
CA ASP A 53 -9.24 9.52 3.44
C ASP A 53 -9.49 9.35 1.93
N ALA A 54 -8.58 9.82 1.06
CA ALA A 54 -8.77 9.74 -0.39
C ALA A 54 -8.98 8.28 -0.87
N TRP A 55 -8.22 7.34 -0.32
CA TRP A 55 -8.31 5.91 -0.63
C TRP A 55 -9.61 5.25 -0.17
N ARG A 56 -10.36 5.87 0.75
CA ARG A 56 -11.65 5.37 1.25
C ARG A 56 -12.84 5.79 0.37
N LYS A 57 -12.61 6.67 -0.60
CA LYS A 57 -13.65 7.14 -1.52
C LYS A 57 -13.81 6.16 -2.67
N GLU A 58 -15.02 6.08 -3.21
CA GLU A 58 -15.24 5.37 -4.47
C GLU A 58 -14.58 6.11 -5.64
N PRO A 59 -14.04 5.40 -6.63
CA PRO A 59 -14.04 3.93 -6.76
C PRO A 59 -12.85 3.24 -6.05
N PHE A 60 -11.92 4.00 -5.48
CA PHE A 60 -10.68 3.46 -4.89
C PHE A 60 -10.94 2.42 -3.79
N ARG A 61 -11.94 2.66 -2.94
CA ARG A 61 -12.25 1.73 -1.85
C ARG A 61 -12.64 0.34 -2.37
N SER A 62 -13.52 0.28 -3.37
CA SER A 62 -13.97 -1.00 -3.93
C SER A 62 -12.84 -1.69 -4.69
N GLU A 63 -12.09 -0.95 -5.50
CA GLU A 63 -10.98 -1.51 -6.29
C GLU A 63 -9.83 -2.03 -5.41
N LEU A 64 -9.45 -1.29 -4.34
CA LEU A 64 -8.43 -1.76 -3.39
C LEU A 64 -8.86 -3.07 -2.70
N ARG A 65 -10.15 -3.20 -2.41
CA ARG A 65 -10.71 -4.41 -1.82
C ARG A 65 -10.70 -5.58 -2.81
N GLU A 66 -10.99 -5.33 -4.09
CA GLU A 66 -10.90 -6.34 -5.15
C GLU A 66 -9.45 -6.82 -5.36
N TRP A 67 -8.49 -5.89 -5.33
CA TRP A 67 -7.08 -6.25 -5.37
C TRP A 67 -6.66 -7.03 -4.12
N ALA A 68 -7.21 -6.70 -2.95
CA ALA A 68 -6.94 -7.45 -1.73
C ALA A 68 -7.49 -8.89 -1.78
N VAL A 69 -8.66 -9.13 -2.40
CA VAL A 69 -9.17 -10.49 -2.66
C VAL A 69 -8.18 -11.29 -3.50
N SER A 70 -7.65 -10.68 -4.56
CA SER A 70 -6.64 -11.32 -5.42
C SER A 70 -5.32 -11.52 -4.69
N GLY A 71 -4.94 -10.56 -3.85
CA GLY A 71 -3.74 -10.59 -3.03
C GLY A 71 -3.75 -11.73 -2.03
N GLU A 72 -4.85 -11.93 -1.29
CA GLU A 72 -5.02 -13.05 -0.36
C GLU A 72 -4.81 -14.41 -1.04
N ALA A 73 -5.31 -14.59 -2.26
CA ALA A 73 -5.11 -15.83 -3.02
C ALA A 73 -3.67 -16.03 -3.52
N LEU A 74 -2.89 -14.96 -3.65
CA LEU A 74 -1.52 -14.95 -4.18
C LEU A 74 -0.46 -14.68 -3.08
N ASP A 75 -0.86 -14.65 -1.81
CA ASP A 75 -0.05 -14.24 -0.65
C ASP A 75 0.51 -12.80 -0.72
N MET A 76 -0.05 -11.94 -1.58
CA MET A 76 0.34 -10.54 -1.75
C MET A 76 -0.49 -9.61 -0.86
N THR A 77 0.14 -8.56 -0.34
CA THR A 77 -0.54 -7.56 0.50
C THR A 77 -1.05 -6.36 -0.31
N VAL A 78 -2.05 -5.66 0.23
CA VAL A 78 -2.40 -4.29 -0.18
C VAL A 78 -2.26 -3.39 1.04
N VAL A 79 -1.24 -2.54 1.05
CA VAL A 79 -0.94 -1.66 2.18
C VAL A 79 -1.16 -0.21 1.78
N VAL A 80 -2.02 0.49 2.52
CA VAL A 80 -2.21 1.94 2.38
C VAL A 80 -1.31 2.66 3.37
N ILE A 81 -0.57 3.65 2.89
CA ILE A 81 0.38 4.44 3.68
C ILE A 81 -0.07 5.90 3.68
N VAL A 82 -0.43 6.43 4.85
CA VAL A 82 -0.78 7.84 5.05
C VAL A 82 0.28 8.50 5.92
N GLY A 83 1.15 9.30 5.31
CA GLY A 83 2.34 9.82 6.00
C GLY A 83 3.27 8.68 6.41
N ARG A 84 3.29 8.32 7.70
CA ARG A 84 4.06 7.18 8.26
C ARG A 84 3.18 6.04 8.75
N ARG A 85 1.85 6.21 8.71
CA ARG A 85 0.91 5.25 9.25
C ARG A 85 0.50 4.27 8.18
N MET A 86 0.55 2.99 8.47
CA MET A 86 0.24 1.92 7.53
C MET A 86 -1.07 1.24 7.91
N THR A 87 -1.83 0.85 6.90
CA THR A 87 -3.08 0.10 7.05
C THR A 87 -3.05 -1.05 6.05
N LEU A 88 -3.11 -2.29 6.53
CA LEU A 88 -3.29 -3.46 5.66
C LEU A 88 -4.76 -3.55 5.28
N VAL A 89 -5.05 -3.58 3.99
CA VAL A 89 -6.39 -3.78 3.44
C VAL A 89 -6.55 -5.23 3.02
N THR A 90 -7.61 -5.88 3.48
CA THR A 90 -7.95 -7.26 3.13
C THR A 90 -9.33 -7.29 2.45
N SER A 91 -9.78 -8.47 2.03
CA SER A 91 -11.12 -8.62 1.45
C SER A 91 -12.24 -8.35 2.46
N GLU A 92 -11.97 -8.40 3.77
CA GLU A 92 -13.00 -8.27 4.81
C GLU A 92 -12.72 -7.14 5.80
N HIS A 93 -11.45 -6.86 6.06
CA HIS A 93 -11.02 -6.00 7.14
C HIS A 93 -9.93 -5.02 6.71
N GLU A 94 -9.78 -3.99 7.51
CA GLU A 94 -8.66 -3.07 7.44
C GLU A 94 -7.96 -3.12 8.78
N PHE A 95 -6.68 -3.49 8.77
CA PHE A 95 -5.87 -3.58 9.97
C PHE A 95 -4.96 -2.36 10.07
N ASP A 96 -5.19 -1.56 11.09
CA ASP A 96 -4.36 -0.40 11.39
C ASP A 96 -3.07 -0.85 12.06
N LEU A 97 -1.97 -0.80 11.31
CA LEU A 97 -0.66 -1.28 11.74
C LEU A 97 0.11 -0.20 12.51
N GLY A 98 -0.41 1.03 12.58
CA GLY A 98 0.32 2.15 13.16
C GLY A 98 1.54 2.54 12.32
N ILE A 99 2.64 2.93 12.98
CA ILE A 99 3.91 3.24 12.33
C ILE A 99 4.77 1.98 12.40
N VAL A 100 5.13 1.43 11.25
CA VAL A 100 6.05 0.28 11.14
C VAL A 100 7.47 0.80 10.91
N GLY A 101 8.37 0.49 11.83
CA GLY A 101 9.78 0.84 11.76
C GLY A 101 10.56 0.03 10.71
N PRO A 102 11.78 0.47 10.34
CA PRO A 102 12.62 -0.24 9.37
C PRO A 102 13.12 -1.60 9.87
N ASP A 103 13.11 -1.81 11.18
CA ASP A 103 13.48 -3.05 11.88
C ASP A 103 12.25 -3.86 12.31
N GLU A 104 11.06 -3.50 11.82
CA GLU A 104 9.80 -4.16 12.16
C GLU A 104 9.20 -4.85 10.93
N ARG A 105 8.46 -5.93 11.18
CA ARG A 105 7.81 -6.75 10.16
C ARG A 105 6.35 -6.94 10.50
N ILE A 106 5.52 -6.97 9.46
CA ILE A 106 4.10 -7.25 9.54
C ILE A 106 3.94 -8.77 9.50
N VAL A 107 3.39 -9.34 10.56
CA VAL A 107 3.04 -10.76 10.64
C VAL A 107 1.53 -10.88 10.46
N ARG A 108 1.12 -11.71 9.51
CA ARG A 108 -0.28 -12.01 9.20
C ARG A 108 -0.63 -13.38 9.76
N GLU A 109 -1.70 -13.47 10.53
CA GLU A 109 -2.32 -14.76 10.87
C GLU A 109 -3.36 -15.09 9.79
N LEU A 110 -3.28 -16.30 9.23
CA LEU A 110 -4.12 -16.72 8.11
C LEU A 110 -5.08 -17.85 8.52
N GLU A 111 -6.33 -17.74 8.08
CA GLU A 111 -7.28 -18.87 8.02
C GLU A 111 -7.55 -19.20 6.55
N GLY A 112 -6.93 -20.29 6.06
CA GLY A 112 -6.84 -20.54 4.63
C GLY A 112 -5.98 -19.46 3.96
N THR A 113 -6.57 -18.68 3.05
CA THR A 113 -5.90 -17.54 2.39
C THR A 113 -6.26 -16.20 3.02
N LYS A 114 -7.21 -16.16 3.96
CA LYS A 114 -7.72 -14.92 4.54
C LYS A 114 -6.87 -14.47 5.70
N VAL A 115 -6.59 -13.18 5.77
CA VAL A 115 -5.92 -12.58 6.93
C VAL A 115 -6.95 -12.33 8.04
N VAL A 116 -6.81 -13.04 9.16
CA VAL A 116 -7.72 -12.93 10.31
C VAL A 116 -7.18 -12.03 11.42
N ASN A 117 -5.86 -11.86 11.49
CA ASN A 117 -5.21 -10.96 12.44
C ASN A 117 -3.87 -10.46 11.90
N THR A 118 -3.37 -9.36 12.46
CA THR A 118 -2.06 -8.80 12.14
C THR A 118 -1.33 -8.35 13.39
N THR A 119 -0.03 -8.59 13.43
CA THR A 119 0.86 -8.01 14.44
C THR A 119 2.07 -7.37 13.78
N VAL A 120 2.65 -6.38 14.44
CA VAL A 120 3.93 -5.78 14.04
C VAL A 120 4.96 -6.22 15.07
N VAL A 121 6.01 -6.91 14.62
CA VAL A 121 7.05 -7.49 15.48
C VAL A 121 8.42 -7.01 15.04
N LYS A 122 9.43 -7.08 15.91
CA LYS A 122 10.81 -6.81 15.51
C LYS A 122 11.30 -7.92 14.58
N ALA A 123 12.05 -7.55 13.56
CA ALA A 123 12.63 -8.49 12.62
C ALA A 123 13.52 -9.53 13.33
N SER A 124 14.23 -9.12 14.39
CA SER A 124 15.05 -10.00 15.23
C SER A 124 14.28 -11.12 15.92
N ASP A 125 12.98 -10.96 16.12
CA ASP A 125 12.13 -11.93 16.83
C ASP A 125 11.64 -13.04 15.89
N LEU A 126 11.81 -12.89 14.57
CA LEU A 126 11.42 -13.87 13.55
C LEU A 126 12.56 -14.82 13.15
N GLU A 127 13.80 -14.51 13.51
CA GLU A 127 15.00 -15.29 13.16
C GLU A 127 15.37 -16.34 14.21
N GLN A 128 14.47 -16.65 15.15
CA GLN A 128 14.69 -17.56 16.28
C GLN A 128 14.06 -18.95 16.10
#